data_AF-A0A1R1QM67-F1
#
_entry.id   AF-A0A1R1QM67-F1
#
_cell.length_a   1.000
_cell.length_b   1.000
_cell.length_c   1.000
_cell.angle_alpha   90.00
_cell.angle_beta   90.00
_cell.angle_gamma   90.00
#
_symmetry.space_group_name_H-M   'P 1'
#
loop_
_entity.id
_entity.type
_entity.pdbx_description
1 polymer ?
#
loop_
_entity_poly.entity_id
_entity_poly.type
_entity_poly.pdbx_seq_one_letter_code
_entity_poly.pdbx_strand_id
1 'polypeptide(L)'
;MFLMIKIAVSAVLIGIVTEIARKSPEAGGIIAALPLVSLLSLFWLSIQGESPKHLSQFAAGVLWGFPATAFLLFIVVISLKASFPMVLSFIFGVCGWGGFLLLQKAVIRTIFG
;
A
#
# COMPACT_ATOMS: atom_id res chain seq x y z
N MET A 1 10.67 18.43 11.27
CA MET A 1 11.76 17.82 12.05
C MET A 1 11.57 16.29 12.06
N PHE A 2 12.64 15.48 12.12
CA PHE A 2 12.68 14.00 12.01
C PHE A 2 12.81 13.35 10.62
N LEU A 3 13.10 14.10 9.55
CA LEU A 3 13.19 13.51 8.20
C LEU A 3 14.20 12.35 8.11
N MET A 4 15.42 12.54 8.62
CA MET A 4 16.47 11.52 8.58
C MET A 4 16.08 10.25 9.35
N ILE A 5 15.43 10.39 10.51
CA ILE A 5 14.96 9.24 11.31
C ILE A 5 13.84 8.51 10.57
N LYS A 6 12.89 9.24 9.96
CA LYS A 6 11.81 8.65 9.15
C LYS A 6 12.38 7.82 7.99
N ILE A 7 13.38 8.34 7.30
CA ILE A 7 14.07 7.65 6.21
C ILE A 7 14.78 6.40 6.73
N ALA A 8 15.58 6.52 7.79
CA ALA A 8 16.35 5.41 8.35
C ALA A 8 15.43 4.26 8.81
N VAL A 9 14.36 4.55 9.56
CA VAL A 9 13.39 3.54 10.01
C VAL A 9 12.70 2.88 8.81
N SER A 10 12.32 3.65 7.80
CA SER A 10 11.68 3.10 6.60
C SER A 10 12.62 2.17 5.82
N ALA A 11 13.88 2.55 5.64
CA ALA A 11 14.88 1.74 4.97
C ALA A 11 15.16 0.43 5.72
N VAL A 12 15.28 0.49 7.06
CA VAL A 12 15.46 -0.69 7.90
C VAL A 12 14.26 -1.64 7.78
N LEU A 13 13.03 -1.13 7.82
CA LEU A 13 11.82 -1.94 7.64
C LEU A 13 11.81 -2.64 6.28
N ILE A 14 12.10 -1.93 5.19
CA ILE A 14 12.17 -2.51 3.84
C ILE A 14 13.26 -3.59 3.78
N GLY A 15 14.43 -3.32 4.35
CA GLY A 15 15.54 -4.27 4.40
C GLY A 15 15.16 -5.56 5.14
N ILE A 16 14.55 -5.45 6.32
CA ILE A 16 14.08 -6.60 7.11
C ILE A 16 13.06 -7.42 6.32
N VAL A 17 12.03 -6.78 5.77
CA VAL A 17 10.98 -7.47 5.00
C VAL A 17 11.56 -8.17 3.78
N THR A 18 12.50 -7.53 3.09
CA THR A 18 13.17 -8.09 1.91
C THR A 18 14.03 -9.30 2.29
N GLU A 19 14.79 -9.23 3.38
CA GLU A 19 15.60 -10.36 3.86
C GLU A 19 14.73 -11.54 4.31
N ILE A 20 13.58 -11.27 4.94
CA ILE A 20 12.59 -12.32 5.26
C ILE A 20 12.03 -12.93 3.97
N ALA A 21 11.62 -12.11 3.01
CA ALA A 21 11.09 -12.58 1.72
C ALA A 21 12.11 -13.39 0.91
N ARG A 22 13.40 -13.06 1.00
CA ARG A 22 14.48 -13.83 0.36
C ARG A 22 14.64 -15.22 0.98
N LYS A 23 14.41 -15.37 2.29
CA LYS A 23 14.49 -16.67 2.98
C LYS A 23 13.18 -17.47 2.92
N SER A 24 12.05 -16.78 3.02
CA SER A 24 10.70 -17.34 2.95
C SER A 24 9.78 -16.35 2.21
N PRO A 25 9.55 -16.59 0.89
CA PRO A 25 8.72 -15.72 0.08
C PRO A 25 7.28 -15.57 0.61
N GLU A 26 6.70 -16.66 1.13
CA GLU A 26 5.34 -16.67 1.69
C GLU A 26 5.24 -15.79 2.94
N ALA A 27 6.14 -15.98 3.92
CA ALA A 27 6.15 -15.18 5.14
C ALA A 27 6.47 -13.70 4.84
N GLY A 28 7.43 -13.46 3.95
CA GLY A 28 7.76 -12.10 3.49
C GLY A 28 6.58 -11.43 2.80
N GLY A 29 5.81 -12.16 2.00
CA GLY A 29 4.60 -11.68 1.35
C GLY A 29 3.50 -11.29 2.35
N ILE A 30 3.27 -12.11 3.37
CA ILE A 30 2.29 -11.82 4.44
C ILE A 30 2.67 -10.54 5.20
N ILE A 31 3.96 -10.39 5.56
CA ILE A 31 4.44 -9.19 6.26
C ILE A 31 4.37 -7.96 5.33
N ALA A 32 4.75 -8.11 4.06
CA ALA A 32 4.68 -7.03 3.07
C ALA A 32 3.24 -6.61 2.73
N ALA A 33 2.25 -7.48 2.95
CA ALA A 33 0.83 -7.15 2.78
C ALA A 33 0.30 -6.20 3.87
N LEU A 34 1.00 -6.07 5.00
CA LEU A 34 0.68 -5.04 6.00
C LEU A 34 0.91 -3.65 5.39
N PRO A 35 0.03 -2.66 5.65
CA PRO A 35 0.20 -1.30 5.17
C PRO A 35 1.24 -0.56 6.02
N LEU A 36 2.47 -1.08 6.10
CA LEU A 36 3.54 -0.62 7.00
C LEU A 36 3.85 0.87 6.79
N VAL A 37 3.88 1.33 5.53
CA VAL A 37 4.10 2.75 5.21
C VAL A 37 2.98 3.62 5.79
N SER A 38 1.73 3.18 5.68
CA SER A 38 0.57 3.90 6.21
C SER A 38 0.55 3.88 7.75
N LEU A 39 0.86 2.75 8.37
CA LEU A 39 0.95 2.62 9.83
C LEU A 39 2.06 3.50 10.40
N LEU A 40 3.23 3.50 9.76
CA LEU A 40 4.35 4.35 10.15
C LEU A 40 3.99 5.83 9.95
N SER A 41 3.29 6.17 8.87
CA SER A 41 2.79 7.53 8.63
C SER A 41 1.80 7.98 9.71
N LEU A 42 0.83 7.14 10.10
CA LEU A 42 -0.09 7.39 11.22
C LEU A 42 0.66 7.63 12.53
N PHE A 43 1.66 6.80 12.82
CA PHE A 43 2.50 6.93 14.01
C PHE A 43 3.20 8.30 14.04
N TRP A 44 3.80 8.72 12.92
CA TRP A 44 4.44 10.02 12.83
C TRP A 44 3.47 11.20 12.90
N LEU A 45 2.29 11.10 12.28
CA LEU A 45 1.26 12.13 12.36
C LEU A 45 0.77 12.30 13.81
N SER A 46 0.60 11.18 14.52
CA SER A 46 0.23 11.17 15.94
C SER A 46 1.28 11.88 16.81
N ILE A 47 2.58 11.57 16.62
CA ILE A 47 3.67 12.24 17.35
C ILE A 47 3.74 13.74 17.05
N GLN A 48 3.37 14.15 15.84
CA GLN A 48 3.34 15.56 15.43
C GLN A 48 2.14 16.32 16.02
N GLY A 49 1.27 15.66 16.78
CA GLY A 49 0.13 16.29 17.44
C GLY A 49 -1.07 16.51 16.52
N GLU A 50 -1.16 15.77 15.41
CA GLU A 50 -2.31 15.86 14.51
C GLU A 50 -3.62 15.49 15.22
N SER A 51 -4.69 16.19 14.85
CA SER A 51 -5.99 15.99 15.52
C SER A 51 -6.52 14.56 15.33
N PRO A 52 -7.27 14.00 16.30
CA PRO A 52 -7.89 12.68 16.15
C PRO A 52 -8.78 12.55 14.91
N LYS A 53 -9.43 13.65 14.52
CA LYS A 53 -10.24 13.73 13.29
C LYS A 53 -9.37 13.53 12.05
N HIS A 54 -8.21 14.18 11.97
CA HIS A 54 -7.29 14.03 10.85
C HIS A 54 -6.69 12.62 10.78
N LEU A 55 -6.29 12.05 11.92
CA LEU A 55 -5.78 10.68 11.99
C LEU A 55 -6.84 9.66 11.53
N SER A 56 -8.08 9.82 11.96
CA SER A 56 -9.21 8.97 11.55
C SER A 56 -9.49 9.10 10.05
N GLN A 57 -9.48 10.32 9.51
CA GLN A 57 -9.65 10.55 8.06
C GLN A 57 -8.53 9.91 7.25
N PHE A 58 -7.28 10.01 7.69
CA PHE A 58 -6.15 9.34 7.04
C PHE A 58 -6.32 7.82 7.07
N ALA A 59 -6.64 7.24 8.24
CA ALA A 59 -6.87 5.80 8.37
C ALA A 59 -8.02 5.30 7.50
N ALA A 60 -9.13 6.04 7.44
CA ALA A 60 -10.25 5.75 6.57
C ALA A 60 -9.87 5.84 5.08
N GLY A 61 -9.06 6.83 4.70
CA GLY A 61 -8.54 6.95 3.34
C GLY A 61 -7.67 5.76 2.94
N VAL A 62 -6.80 5.29 3.84
CA VAL A 62 -6.00 4.07 3.63
C VAL A 62 -6.88 2.84 3.49
N LEU A 63 -7.91 2.70 4.34
CA LEU A 63 -8.86 1.59 4.28
C LEU A 63 -9.60 1.54 2.94
N TRP A 64 -10.10 2.68 2.46
CA TRP A 64 -10.79 2.75 1.17
C TRP A 64 -9.88 2.53 -0.03
N GLY A 65 -8.58 2.85 0.09
CA GLY A 65 -7.58 2.55 -0.94
C GLY A 65 -7.16 1.07 -0.98
N PHE A 66 -7.38 0.31 0.09
CA PHE A 66 -6.91 -1.07 0.22
C PHE A 66 -7.45 -2.02 -0.87
N PRO A 67 -8.74 -2.00 -1.25
CA PRO A 67 -9.24 -2.92 -2.28
C PRO A 67 -8.63 -2.64 -3.66
N ALA A 68 -8.37 -1.38 -4.01
CA ALA A 68 -7.65 -1.06 -5.24
C ALA A 68 -6.22 -1.60 -5.21
N THR A 69 -5.52 -1.49 -4.08
CA THR A 69 -4.17 -2.06 -3.90
C THR A 69 -4.18 -3.58 -3.98
N ALA A 70 -5.20 -4.25 -3.45
CA ALA A 70 -5.37 -5.69 -3.62
C ALA A 70 -5.56 -6.06 -5.10
N PHE A 71 -6.33 -5.27 -5.85
CA PHE A 71 -6.50 -5.46 -7.29
C PHE A 71 -5.22 -5.23 -8.09
N LEU A 72 -4.39 -4.25 -7.70
CA LEU A 72 -3.04 -4.06 -8.25
C LEU A 72 -2.21 -5.34 -8.12
N LEU A 73 -2.12 -5.87 -6.89
CA LEU A 73 -1.33 -7.08 -6.61
C LEU A 73 -1.88 -8.28 -7.38
N PHE A 74 -3.20 -8.41 -7.49
CA PHE A 74 -3.85 -9.45 -8.28
C PHE A 74 -3.40 -9.41 -9.75
N ILE A 75 -3.40 -8.22 -10.38
CA ILE A 75 -2.91 -8.06 -11.76
C ILE A 75 -1.43 -8.42 -11.86
N VAL A 76 -0.60 -7.90 -10.95
CA VAL A 76 0.84 -8.19 -10.94
C VAL A 76 1.09 -9.70 -10.85
N VAL A 77 0.38 -10.42 -9.98
CA VAL A 77 0.51 -11.87 -9.83
C VAL A 77 0.13 -12.60 -11.12
N ILE A 78 -0.97 -12.23 -11.77
CA ILE A 78 -1.40 -12.86 -13.03
C ILE A 78 -0.40 -12.57 -14.15
N SER A 79 0.06 -11.32 -14.27
CA SER A 79 1.03 -10.93 -15.30
C SER A 79 2.37 -11.65 -15.13
N LEU A 80 2.87 -11.77 -13.90
CA LEU A 80 4.09 -12.53 -13.61
C LEU A 80 3.90 -14.03 -13.91
N LYS A 81 2.74 -14.62 -13.60
CA LYS A 81 2.43 -16.02 -13.96
C LYS A 81 2.34 -16.23 -15.48
N ALA A 82 1.92 -15.20 -16.22
CA ALA A 82 1.93 -15.19 -17.69
C ALA A 82 3.32 -14.89 -18.30
N SER A 83 4.38 -14.87 -17.48
CA SER A 83 5.77 -14.64 -17.92
C SER A 83 6.02 -13.24 -18.54
N PHE A 84 5.20 -12.24 -18.21
CA PHE A 84 5.50 -10.87 -18.61
C PHE A 84 6.70 -10.31 -17.83
N PRO A 85 7.48 -9.37 -18.41
CA PRO A 85 8.52 -8.67 -17.69
C PRO A 85 7.98 -7.96 -16.44
N MET A 86 8.81 -7.88 -15.39
CA MET A 86 8.46 -7.27 -14.10
C MET A 86 7.95 -5.83 -14.26
N VAL A 87 8.64 -5.01 -15.06
CA VAL A 87 8.27 -3.61 -15.33
C VAL A 87 6.87 -3.52 -15.94
N LEU A 88 6.57 -4.37 -16.92
CA LEU A 88 5.28 -4.38 -17.59
C LEU A 88 4.15 -4.83 -16.66
N SER A 89 4.42 -5.84 -15.81
CA SER A 89 3.49 -6.29 -14.78
C SER A 89 3.12 -5.17 -13.80
N PHE A 90 4.10 -4.35 -13.38
CA PHE A 90 3.82 -3.17 -12.54
C PHE A 90 3.02 -2.10 -13.27
N ILE A 91 3.30 -1.83 -14.55
CA ILE A 91 2.53 -0.87 -15.34
C ILE A 91 1.06 -1.30 -15.40
N PHE A 92 0.79 -2.56 -15.76
CA PHE A 92 -0.58 -3.08 -15.76
C PHE A 92 -1.23 -3.01 -14.37
N GLY A 93 -0.48 -3.33 -13.32
CA GLY A 93 -0.96 -3.20 -11.94
C GLY A 93 -1.37 -1.78 -11.57
N VAL A 94 -0.53 -0.78 -11.88
CA VAL A 94 -0.81 0.64 -11.60
C VAL A 94 -1.98 1.16 -12.44
N CYS A 95 -2.06 0.77 -13.72
CA CYS A 95 -3.20 1.11 -14.57
C CYS A 95 -4.50 0.51 -14.03
N GLY A 96 -4.48 -0.76 -13.62
CA GLY A 96 -5.63 -1.44 -13.03
C GLY A 96 -6.05 -0.85 -11.69
N TRP A 97 -5.08 -0.50 -10.84
CA TRP A 97 -5.32 0.23 -9.58
C TRP A 97 -6.03 1.56 -9.81
N GLY A 98 -5.54 2.37 -10.74
CA GLY A 98 -6.15 3.65 -11.09
C GLY A 98 -7.57 3.48 -11.63
N GLY A 99 -7.77 2.54 -12.55
CA GLY A 99 -9.09 2.20 -13.08
C GLY A 99 -10.07 1.73 -11.99
N PHE A 100 -9.60 0.86 -11.09
CA PHE A 100 -10.41 0.34 -9.98
C PHE A 100 -10.77 1.43 -8.98
N LEU A 101 -9.86 2.34 -8.65
CA LEU A 101 -10.16 3.51 -7.81
C LEU A 101 -11.24 4.40 -8.42
N LEU A 102 -11.18 4.66 -9.73
CA LEU A 102 -12.20 5.45 -10.43
C LEU A 102 -13.55 4.75 -10.38
N LEU A 103 -13.57 3.43 -10.60
CA LEU A 103 -14.78 2.62 -10.48
C LEU A 103 -15.35 2.66 -9.05
N GLN A 104 -14.52 2.46 -8.03
CA GLN A 104 -14.94 2.54 -6.63
C GLN A 104 -15.58 3.90 -6.32
N LYS A 105 -14.93 4.98 -6.74
CA LYS A 105 -15.48 6.34 -6.57
C LYS A 105 -16.81 6.51 -7.30
N ALA A 106 -16.93 6.01 -8.51
CA ALA A 106 -18.18 6.07 -9.27
C ALA A 106 -19.31 5.29 -8.57
N VAL A 107 -19.02 4.07 -8.10
CA VAL A 107 -20.00 3.22 -7.39
C VAL A 107 -20.45 3.86 -6.08
N ILE A 108 -19.50 4.32 -5.26
CA ILE A 108 -19.81 4.98 -3.98
C ILE A 108 -20.67 6.23 -4.25
N ARG A 109 -20.34 7.02 -5.27
CA ARG A 109 -21.12 8.19 -5.65
C ARG A 109 -22.53 7.85 -6.10
N THR A 110 -22.73 6.76 -6.85
CA THR A 110 -24.06 6.35 -7.32
C THR A 110 -24.94 5.79 -6.21
N ILE A 111 -24.36 5.13 -5.20
CA ILE A 111 -25.12 4.50 -4.11
C ILE A 111 -25.46 5.51 -3.00
N PHE A 112 -24.54 6.43 -2.69
CA PHE A 112 -24.65 7.35 -1.55
C PHE A 112 -24.82 8.83 -1.94
N GLY A 113 -24.84 9.14 -3.23
CA GLY A 113 -24.95 10.50 -3.76
C GLY A 113 -26.28 10.79 -4.45
#